data_AF-A0A432TYT9-F1
#
_entry.id   AF-A0A432TYT9-F1
#
_cell.length_a   1.000
_cell.length_b   1.000
_cell.length_c   1.000
_cell.angle_alpha   90.00
_cell.angle_beta   90.00
_cell.angle_gamma   90.00
#
_symmetry.space_group_name_H-M   'P 1'
#
loop_
_entity.id
_entity.type
_entity.pdbx_description
1 polymer ?
#
loop_
_entity_poly.entity_id
_entity_poly.type
_entity_poly.pdbx_seq_one_letter_code
_entity_poly.pdbx_strand_id
1 'polypeptide(L)' 'MATISVAPYLIRAYHQWMEDSGLTPHILVDCSKEGVIVPSPYIQQGKIVLNI' A
#
# COMPACT_ATOMS: atom_id res chain seq x y z
N MET A 1 8.77 -20.38 -14.53
CA MET A 1 9.16 -18.96 -14.61
C MET A 1 8.40 -18.21 -13.52
N ALA A 2 9.10 -17.45 -12.67
CA ALA A 2 8.42 -16.58 -11.71
C ALA A 2 7.79 -15.41 -12.49
N THR A 3 6.47 -15.26 -12.38
CA THR A 3 5.74 -14.15 -13.00
C THR A 3 6.01 -12.89 -12.20
N ILE A 4 6.59 -11.87 -12.81
CA ILE A 4 6.77 -10.57 -12.17
C ILE A 4 5.39 -9.95 -12.01
N SER A 5 5.01 -9.63 -10.77
CA SER A 5 3.75 -8.94 -10.50
C SER A 5 3.80 -7.51 -11.06
N VAL A 6 2.72 -7.07 -11.71
CA VAL A 6 2.55 -5.69 -12.17
C VAL A 6 2.22 -4.72 -11.03
N ALA A 7 1.76 -5.23 -9.89
CA ALA A 7 1.33 -4.43 -8.72
C ALA A 7 2.34 -3.36 -8.27
N PRO A 8 3.65 -3.63 -8.07
CA PRO A 8 4.60 -2.61 -7.65
C PRO A 8 4.76 -1.47 -8.66
N TYR A 9 4.55 -1.72 -9.95
CA TYR A 9 4.61 -0.69 -10.98
C TYR A 9 3.37 0.21 -10.96
N LEU A 10 2.18 -0.39 -10.81
CA LEU A 10 0.94 0.37 -10.71
C LEU A 10 0.90 1.24 -9.45
N ILE A 11 1.36 0.72 -8.31
CA ILE A 11 1.43 1.50 -7.06
C ILE A 11 2.26 2.78 -7.26
N ARG A 12 3.44 2.68 -7.88
CA ARG A 12 4.28 3.86 -8.18
C ARG A 12 3.63 4.82 -9.16
N ALA A 13 2.98 4.31 -10.21
CA ALA A 13 2.30 5.14 -11.20
C ALA A 13 1.14 5.94 -10.58
N TYR A 14 0.32 5.30 -9.73
CA TYR A 14 -0.78 5.98 -9.03
C TYR A 14 -0.28 6.96 -7.97
N HIS A 15 0.79 6.63 -7.25
CA HIS A 15 1.41 7.56 -6.31
C HIS A 15 1.80 8.86 -6.99
N GLN A 16 2.59 8.77 -8.08
CA GLN A 16 3.01 9.95 -8.85
C GLN A 16 1.81 10.75 -9.35
N TRP A 17 0.81 10.07 -9.92
CA TRP A 17 -0.39 10.73 -10.42
C TRP A 17 -1.18 11.46 -9.31
N MET A 18 -1.27 10.87 -8.11
CA MET A 18 -1.93 11.49 -6.96
C MET A 18 -1.19 12.75 -6.50
N GLU A 19 0.15 12.69 -6.40
CA GLU A 19 0.98 13.84 -6.05
C GLU A 19 0.85 14.97 -7.08
N ASP A 20 0.95 14.64 -8.38
CA ASP A 20 0.78 15.60 -9.49
C ASP A 20 -0.62 16.23 -9.49
N SER A 21 -1.62 15.53 -8.96
CA SER A 21 -3.00 15.99 -8.84
C SER A 21 -3.28 16.75 -7.54
N GLY A 22 -2.29 16.96 -6.68
CA GLY A 22 -2.45 17.64 -5.38
C GLY A 22 -3.24 16.82 -4.34
N LEU A 23 -3.26 15.49 -4.48
CA LEU A 23 -3.90 14.56 -3.55
C LEU A 23 -2.87 13.99 -2.55
N THR A 24 -3.35 13.38 -1.46
CA THR A 24 -2.49 12.66 -0.51
C THR A 24 -2.58 11.15 -0.76
N PRO A 25 -1.50 10.50 -1.21
CA PRO A 25 -1.51 9.07 -1.46
C PRO A 25 -1.74 8.27 -0.17
N HIS A 26 -2.64 7.30 -0.24
CA HIS A 26 -2.89 6.37 0.85
C HIS A 26 -2.91 4.94 0.31
N ILE A 27 -2.31 4.01 1.07
CA ILE A 27 -2.31 2.59 0.74
C ILE A 27 -3.01 1.77 1.83
N LEU A 28 -3.82 0.81 1.40
CA LEU A 28 -4.45 -0.17 2.27
C LEU A 28 -3.62 -1.45 2.26
N VAL A 29 -3.16 -1.87 3.44
CA VAL A 29 -2.33 -3.07 3.62
C VAL A 29 -3.11 -4.14 4.37
N ASP A 30 -3.11 -5.36 3.85
CA ASP A 30 -3.60 -6.56 4.54
C ASP A 30 -2.56 -7.03 5.57
N CYS A 31 -2.88 -6.91 6.86
CA CYS A 31 -1.99 -7.23 7.97
C CYS A 31 -1.94 -8.73 8.28
N SER A 32 -2.76 -9.57 7.63
CA SER A 32 -2.74 -11.02 7.82
C SER A 32 -1.64 -11.72 7.01
N LYS A 33 -0.98 -11.01 6.09
CA LYS A 33 0.07 -11.56 5.23
C LYS A 33 1.39 -11.72 5.98
N GLU A 34 2.09 -12.80 5.68
CA GLU A 34 3.43 -13.07 6.22
C GLU A 34 4.40 -11.93 5.83
N GLY A 35 5.24 -11.53 6.80
CA GLY A 35 6.25 -10.47 6.59
C GLY A 35 5.74 -9.04 6.73
N VAL A 36 4.46 -8.81 7.03
CA VAL A 36 3.94 -7.45 7.29
C VAL A 36 4.36 -7.00 8.69
N ILE A 37 5.10 -5.89 8.77
CA ILE A 37 5.55 -5.27 10.02
C ILE A 37 4.98 -3.86 10.09
N VAL A 38 3.97 -3.68 10.94
CA VAL A 38 3.27 -2.40 11.13
C VAL A 38 2.90 -2.22 12.61
N PRO A 39 2.67 -0.97 13.08
CA PRO A 39 2.20 -0.72 14.44
C PRO A 39 0.84 -1.38 14.73
N SER A 40 0.84 -2.45 15.53
CA SER A 40 -0.36 -3.26 15.81
C SER A 40 -1.56 -2.49 16.38
N PRO A 41 -1.41 -1.43 17.21
CA PRO A 41 -2.55 -0.67 17.74
C PRO A 41 -3.44 -0.01 16.67
N TYR A 42 -2.93 0.19 15.45
CA TYR A 42 -3.64 0.89 14.37
C TYR A 42 -4.31 -0.08 13.38
N ILE A 43 -4.21 -1.39 13.61
CA ILE A 43 -4.86 -2.39 12.76
C ILE A 43 -6.36 -2.39 13.04
N GLN A 44 -7.16 -2.23 11.99
CA GLN A 44 -8.62 -2.29 12.04
C GLN A 44 -9.09 -3.37 11.08
N GLN A 45 -9.81 -4.37 11.61
CA GLN A 45 -10.35 -5.49 10.81
C GLN A 45 -9.29 -6.21 9.96
N GLY A 46 -8.09 -6.41 10.52
CA GLY A 46 -6.97 -7.06 9.83
C GLY A 46 -6.32 -6.20 8.73
N LYS A 47 -6.63 -4.91 8.65
CA LYS A 47 -6.07 -3.98 7.68
C LYS A 47 -5.50 -2.74 8.35
N ILE A 48 -4.62 -2.04 7.67
CA ILE A 48 -4.11 -0.73 8.07
C ILE A 48 -4.07 0.19 6.84
N VAL A 49 -4.41 1.46 7.05
CA VAL A 49 -4.25 2.52 6.05
C VAL A 49 -3.00 3.30 6.40
N LEU A 50 -2.10 3.47 5.43
CA LEU A 50 -0.88 4.25 5.57
C LEU A 50 -0.93 5.41 4.59
N ASN A 51 -0.54 6.60 5.06
CA ASN A 51 -0.17 7.73 4.22
C ASN A 51 1.27 7.50 3.76
N ILE A 52 1.52 7.52 2.46
CA ILE A 52 2.82 7.22 1.84
C ILE A 52 3.25 8.33 0.89
#